data_AF-A0A2G5SVF1-F1
#
_entry.id   AF-A0A2G5SVF1-F1
#
_cell.length_a   1.000
_cell.length_b   1.000
_cell.length_c   1.000
_cell.angle_alpha   90.00
_cell.angle_beta   90.00
_cell.angle_gamma   90.00
#
_symmetry.space_group_name_H-M   'P 1'
#
loop_
_entity.id
_entity.type
_entity.pdbx_description
1 polymer ?
#
loop_
_entity_poly.entity_id
_entity_poly.type
_entity_poly.pdbx_seq_one_letter_code
_entity_poly.pdbx_strand_id
1 'polypeptide(L)'
;MHTNLKKCERLNHVARYPVHPSSAAPHDTKFSKTYLNKDRKFLSAGMLLYYLAAIFKGLHPRVDDDFVDKLNYHYTSAIIFAFAIIVSAKQYVGYPIQCWVPAQFTDAWEQYTENYCWVENTYYLPLTSAFPLEYGDRRARQISYYQWVPFVLALEALCFYIPCIMWRGLLHWHSGINVQSLTQMACDARMMDADARAATVQTIAGHMEDALEIQREVTDVSGMCVQKRWANYVTLLYVFIKMLYLGNVVLQVFMLNSFLGTDNLFYGFHILRDLLNGREWEVSGNFPRVTMCDFEVRVLGNVHHHTVQCVLMINMFNEKIFLFLWFWYFMVAFVSAVSMFHWIIISFLPGQHMKFIRKYLRATDLATDRQSVKKFVHKFLGYDGVFCMRMISAHAGDILATELIVALWHNFNDRVRKFWRSRKLKQNSKLNRLDWVWPTYNSTQRNPSTTNHHYSPLILLLLLLHRYNHHSPIEMFEGGVTQSPSKLDANFKTWLLGQTRAKPPFDGSNPTRGKKRRKSDGYFTFV
;
A
#
# COMPACT_ATOMS: atom_id res chain seq x y z
N MET A 1 1.89 50.86 -55.16
CA MET A 1 1.22 51.18 -56.43
C MET A 1 -0.26 50.87 -56.27
N HIS A 2 -1.07 51.89 -56.00
CA HIS A 2 -1.98 52.52 -56.99
C HIS A 2 -3.17 51.59 -57.33
N THR A 3 -4.33 51.80 -56.69
CA THR A 3 -5.53 52.55 -57.16
C THR A 3 -6.64 51.61 -57.63
N ASN A 4 -7.78 51.59 -56.92
CA ASN A 4 -9.03 52.28 -57.26
C ASN A 4 -9.66 51.81 -58.58
N LEU A 5 -10.88 51.26 -58.48
CA LEU A 5 -11.93 51.45 -59.49
C LEU A 5 -13.31 51.42 -58.81
N LYS A 6 -13.86 52.63 -58.65
CA LYS A 6 -15.28 52.95 -58.43
C LYS A 6 -16.03 52.91 -59.76
N LYS A 7 -17.27 52.39 -59.76
CA LYS A 7 -18.48 52.82 -60.53
C LYS A 7 -19.57 51.79 -60.26
N CYS A 8 -20.85 52.07 -60.02
CA CYS A 8 -21.71 53.22 -60.32
C CYS A 8 -22.82 53.34 -59.25
N GLU A 9 -23.23 54.58 -58.97
CA GLU A 9 -24.43 54.96 -58.23
C GLU A 9 -25.72 54.70 -59.02
N ARG A 10 -26.83 54.47 -58.30
CA ARG A 10 -28.08 55.20 -58.56
C ARG A 10 -29.00 55.26 -57.32
N LEU A 11 -29.08 56.48 -56.78
CA LEU A 11 -30.14 57.16 -56.02
C LEU A 11 -31.57 56.86 -56.59
N ASN A 12 -32.73 56.89 -55.90
CA ASN A 12 -33.23 57.73 -54.82
C ASN A 12 -34.55 57.17 -54.19
N HIS A 13 -34.69 57.38 -52.88
CA HIS A 13 -35.89 57.73 -52.07
C HIS A 13 -37.33 57.30 -52.43
N VAL A 14 -38.00 56.62 -51.49
CA VAL A 14 -39.39 56.95 -51.01
C VAL A 14 -39.48 56.67 -49.49
N ALA A 15 -40.29 57.46 -48.79
CA ALA A 15 -40.28 57.73 -47.34
C ALA A 15 -41.36 56.99 -46.50
N ARG A 16 -41.07 56.90 -45.19
CA ARG A 16 -41.92 56.89 -43.96
C ARG A 16 -42.97 55.78 -43.70
N TYR A 17 -42.75 55.12 -42.55
CA TYR A 17 -43.59 54.43 -41.53
C TYR A 17 -45.05 54.90 -41.36
N PRO A 18 -46.00 54.15 -40.72
CA PRO A 18 -45.86 53.13 -39.63
C PRO A 18 -46.67 51.82 -39.85
N VAL A 19 -46.54 50.73 -39.05
CA VAL A 19 -47.38 50.37 -37.87
C VAL A 19 -46.84 49.03 -37.26
N HIS A 20 -46.68 48.95 -35.93
CA HIS A 20 -46.42 47.73 -35.11
C HIS A 20 -47.74 46.94 -34.86
N PRO A 21 -47.79 45.69 -34.32
CA PRO A 21 -46.76 44.97 -33.51
C PRO A 21 -46.63 43.44 -33.77
N SER A 22 -45.50 42.83 -33.38
CA SER A 22 -45.49 41.52 -32.69
C SER A 22 -44.14 41.23 -32.03
N SER A 23 -44.25 40.68 -30.84
CA SER A 23 -43.26 40.30 -29.82
C SER A 23 -42.20 39.27 -30.24
N ALA A 24 -40.93 39.52 -29.88
CA ALA A 24 -39.94 38.49 -29.56
C ALA A 24 -38.87 39.05 -28.59
N ALA A 25 -38.76 38.45 -27.40
CA ALA A 25 -37.83 38.81 -26.33
C ALA A 25 -36.41 38.22 -26.56
N PRO A 26 -35.33 38.82 -26.03
CA PRO A 26 -33.99 38.26 -26.12
C PRO A 26 -33.72 37.27 -24.97
N HIS A 27 -33.31 36.05 -25.30
CA HIS A 27 -32.98 35.00 -24.33
C HIS A 27 -31.56 35.15 -23.73
N ASP A 28 -31.51 34.90 -22.41
CA ASP A 28 -30.37 34.91 -21.50
C ASP A 28 -29.19 34.00 -21.90
N THR A 29 -28.04 34.60 -22.22
CA THR A 29 -26.76 33.89 -22.39
C THR A 29 -25.85 33.97 -21.16
N LYS A 30 -26.21 34.78 -20.14
CA LYS A 30 -25.45 34.92 -18.88
C LYS A 30 -25.81 33.87 -17.82
N PHE A 31 -27.04 33.36 -17.81
CA PHE A 31 -27.49 32.38 -16.81
C PHE A 31 -26.86 30.99 -17.04
N SER A 32 -26.71 30.57 -18.30
CA SER A 32 -26.24 29.22 -18.66
C SER A 32 -24.76 28.95 -18.29
N LYS A 33 -23.87 29.97 -18.37
CA LYS A 33 -22.45 29.81 -18.01
C LYS A 33 -22.23 29.59 -16.50
N THR A 34 -23.10 30.13 -15.65
CA THR A 34 -22.98 30.03 -14.19
C THR A 34 -23.42 28.65 -13.69
N TYR A 35 -24.45 28.06 -14.30
CA TYR A 35 -24.90 26.69 -13.98
C TYR A 35 -23.93 25.64 -14.51
N LEU A 36 -23.41 25.79 -15.74
CA LEU A 36 -22.37 24.90 -16.28
C LEU A 36 -21.07 24.91 -15.47
N ASN A 37 -20.65 26.05 -14.92
CA ASN A 37 -19.49 26.12 -14.03
C ASN A 37 -19.77 25.55 -12.63
N LYS A 38 -21.00 25.67 -12.13
CA LYS A 38 -21.41 25.08 -10.84
C LYS A 38 -21.49 23.56 -10.92
N ASP A 39 -22.03 23.02 -12.01
CA ASP A 39 -22.11 21.58 -12.27
C ASP A 39 -20.73 20.97 -12.53
N ARG A 40 -19.85 21.67 -13.25
CA ARG A 40 -18.45 21.22 -13.46
C ARG A 40 -17.63 21.22 -12.17
N LYS A 41 -17.84 22.17 -11.26
CA LYS A 41 -17.23 22.16 -9.90
C LYS A 41 -17.80 21.04 -9.02
N PHE A 42 -19.09 20.75 -9.13
CA PHE A 42 -19.74 19.67 -8.38
C PHE A 42 -19.33 18.27 -8.86
N LEU A 43 -19.21 18.08 -10.19
CA LEU A 43 -18.64 16.86 -10.79
C LEU A 43 -17.14 16.68 -10.47
N SER A 44 -16.37 17.76 -10.40
CA SER A 44 -14.97 17.75 -9.97
C SER A 44 -14.82 17.34 -8.49
N ALA A 45 -15.66 17.88 -7.61
CA ALA A 45 -15.68 17.51 -6.20
C ALA A 45 -16.14 16.05 -5.99
N GLY A 46 -17.15 15.59 -6.74
CA GLY A 46 -17.60 14.19 -6.71
C GLY A 46 -16.53 13.21 -7.19
N MET A 47 -15.78 13.55 -8.25
CA MET A 47 -14.63 12.75 -8.68
C MET A 47 -13.51 12.74 -7.64
N LEU A 48 -13.18 13.88 -7.03
CA LEU A 48 -12.19 13.95 -5.96
C LEU A 48 -12.59 13.06 -4.78
N LEU A 49 -13.85 13.12 -4.34
CA LEU A 49 -14.38 12.27 -3.27
C LEU A 49 -14.37 10.79 -3.66
N TYR A 50 -14.63 10.45 -4.92
CA TYR A 50 -14.53 9.08 -5.42
C TYR A 50 -13.08 8.57 -5.39
N TYR A 51 -12.12 9.36 -5.85
CA TYR A 51 -10.70 8.99 -5.79
C TYR A 51 -10.20 8.89 -4.36
N LEU A 52 -10.59 9.82 -3.47
CA LEU A 52 -10.29 9.74 -2.05
C LEU A 52 -10.90 8.46 -1.44
N ALA A 53 -12.15 8.16 -1.72
CA ALA A 53 -12.81 6.94 -1.24
C ALA A 53 -12.14 5.67 -1.79
N ALA A 54 -11.69 5.67 -3.04
CA ALA A 54 -10.94 4.56 -3.64
C ALA A 54 -9.56 4.38 -2.97
N ILE A 55 -8.87 5.48 -2.66
CA ILE A 55 -7.61 5.47 -1.90
C ILE A 55 -7.83 4.92 -0.49
N PHE A 56 -8.85 5.41 0.23
CA PHE A 56 -9.21 4.92 1.56
C PHE A 56 -9.63 3.45 1.56
N LYS A 57 -10.30 2.98 0.50
CA LYS A 57 -10.65 1.56 0.32
C LYS A 57 -9.41 0.69 0.09
N GLY A 58 -8.40 1.20 -0.62
CA GLY A 58 -7.10 0.55 -0.79
C GLY A 58 -6.25 0.51 0.49
N LEU A 59 -6.48 1.48 1.39
CA LEU A 59 -5.87 1.58 2.73
C LEU A 59 -6.56 0.71 3.78
N HIS A 60 -7.64 -0.02 3.45
CA HIS A 60 -8.35 -0.84 4.44
C HIS A 60 -7.40 -1.86 5.08
N PRO A 61 -7.34 -1.91 6.42
CA PRO A 61 -6.45 -2.81 7.11
C PRO A 61 -6.80 -4.25 6.75
N ARG A 62 -5.77 -5.05 6.43
CA ARG A 62 -5.96 -6.48 6.20
C ARG A 62 -5.88 -7.25 7.52
N VAL A 63 -6.43 -8.46 7.50
CA VAL A 63 -6.58 -9.28 8.69
C VAL A 63 -5.26 -9.94 9.10
N ASP A 64 -4.34 -10.15 8.15
CA ASP A 64 -3.02 -10.76 8.33
C ASP A 64 -1.94 -9.82 8.90
N ASP A 65 -2.26 -8.54 9.12
CA ASP A 65 -1.29 -7.56 9.61
C ASP A 65 -1.32 -7.45 11.15
N ASP A 66 -0.12 -7.45 11.76
CA ASP A 66 0.07 -7.17 13.19
C ASP A 66 -0.40 -5.74 13.52
N PHE A 67 -0.76 -5.48 14.78
CA PHE A 67 -1.20 -4.15 15.21
C PHE A 67 -0.14 -3.08 14.95
N VAL A 68 1.13 -3.43 15.17
CA VAL A 68 2.26 -2.52 14.95
C VAL A 68 2.48 -2.25 13.46
N ASP A 69 2.17 -3.20 12.58
CA ASP A 69 2.22 -2.97 11.13
C ASP A 69 1.13 -1.97 10.73
N LYS A 70 -0.10 -2.14 11.23
CA LYS A 70 -1.22 -1.19 11.04
C LYS A 70 -0.89 0.20 11.59
N LEU A 71 -0.21 0.30 12.73
CA LEU A 71 0.27 1.57 13.29
C LEU A 71 1.15 2.33 12.29
N ASN A 72 2.05 1.63 11.61
CA ASN A 72 2.94 2.23 10.61
C ASN A 72 2.22 2.58 9.31
N TYR A 73 1.71 1.59 8.57
CA TYR A 73 1.24 1.85 7.20
C TYR A 73 -0.15 2.50 7.15
N HIS A 74 -1.02 2.25 8.14
CA HIS A 74 -2.40 2.72 8.11
C HIS A 74 -2.56 3.99 8.94
N TYR A 75 -2.32 3.91 10.25
CA TYR A 75 -2.58 5.04 11.15
C TYR A 75 -1.60 6.19 10.92
N THR A 76 -0.29 5.93 10.89
CA THR A 76 0.71 6.99 10.68
C THR A 76 0.58 7.62 9.30
N SER A 77 0.46 6.81 8.24
CA SER A 77 0.22 7.33 6.89
C SER A 77 -1.06 8.17 6.80
N ALA A 78 -2.18 7.72 7.40
CA ALA A 78 -3.44 8.47 7.39
C ALA A 78 -3.35 9.78 8.16
N ILE A 79 -2.67 9.81 9.31
CA ILE A 79 -2.45 11.03 10.11
C ILE A 79 -1.64 12.05 9.31
N ILE A 80 -0.51 11.63 8.72
CA ILE A 80 0.33 12.51 7.92
C ILE A 80 -0.43 13.01 6.69
N PHE A 81 -1.16 12.13 6.00
CA PHE A 81 -1.95 12.50 4.84
C PHE A 81 -3.07 13.50 5.19
N ALA A 82 -3.71 13.34 6.36
CA ALA A 82 -4.68 14.31 6.86
C ALA A 82 -4.02 15.68 7.12
N PHE A 83 -2.83 15.72 7.72
CA PHE A 83 -2.08 16.97 7.88
C PHE A 83 -1.70 17.59 6.53
N ALA A 84 -1.25 16.79 5.55
CA ALA A 84 -0.96 17.27 4.20
C ALA A 84 -2.18 17.96 3.57
N ILE A 85 -3.38 17.39 3.73
CA ILE A 85 -4.64 18.00 3.27
C ILE A 85 -4.95 19.30 4.02
N ILE A 86 -4.81 19.31 5.35
CA ILE A 86 -5.10 20.49 6.18
C ILE A 86 -4.18 21.66 5.80
N VAL A 87 -2.88 21.41 5.67
CA VAL A 87 -1.90 22.44 5.27
C VAL A 87 -2.18 22.90 3.84
N SER A 88 -2.46 21.97 2.91
CA SER A 88 -2.83 22.32 1.53
C SER A 88 -4.07 23.21 1.47
N ALA A 89 -5.11 22.88 2.25
CA ALA A 89 -6.33 23.67 2.30
C ALA A 89 -6.05 25.10 2.78
N LYS A 90 -5.20 25.26 3.80
CA LYS A 90 -4.77 26.58 4.27
C LYS A 90 -3.93 27.34 3.24
N GLN A 91 -3.07 26.64 2.51
CA GLN A 91 -2.16 27.24 1.53
C GLN A 91 -2.85 27.70 0.24
N TYR A 92 -3.84 26.94 -0.25
CA TYR A 92 -4.48 27.22 -1.55
C TYR A 92 -5.86 27.85 -1.47
N VAL A 93 -6.58 27.67 -0.36
CA VAL A 93 -7.96 28.21 -0.19
C VAL A 93 -7.96 29.40 0.77
N GLY A 94 -7.01 29.45 1.71
CA GLY A 94 -6.84 30.55 2.64
C GLY A 94 -5.90 31.64 2.13
N TYR A 95 -5.66 32.63 2.98
CA TYR A 95 -4.60 33.63 2.83
C TYR A 95 -3.36 33.08 3.57
N PRO A 96 -2.34 32.54 2.88
CA PRO A 96 -1.19 31.93 3.56
C PRO A 96 -0.26 32.97 4.19
N ILE A 97 -0.24 34.17 3.62
CA ILE A 97 0.54 35.34 4.03
C ILE A 97 -0.34 36.59 3.92
N GLN A 98 -0.13 37.56 4.82
CA GLN A 98 -0.74 38.89 4.74
C GLN A 98 0.33 39.94 4.98
N CYS A 99 0.39 40.98 4.16
CA CYS A 99 1.48 41.95 4.20
C CYS A 99 1.00 43.35 4.58
N TRP A 100 1.78 44.02 5.43
CA TRP A 100 1.59 45.42 5.76
C TRP A 100 2.13 46.30 4.64
N VAL A 101 1.24 46.70 3.73
CA VAL A 101 1.57 47.54 2.57
C VAL A 101 1.29 49.03 2.84
N PRO A 102 1.97 49.97 2.14
CA PRO A 102 1.70 51.39 2.28
C PRO A 102 0.26 51.78 1.90
N ALA A 103 -0.30 52.80 2.54
CA ALA A 103 -1.70 53.22 2.34
C ALA A 103 -2.04 53.69 0.91
N GLN A 104 -1.04 54.06 0.11
CA GLN A 104 -1.25 54.41 -1.30
C GLN A 104 -1.47 53.19 -2.22
N PHE A 105 -1.27 51.96 -1.74
CA PHE A 105 -1.48 50.77 -2.55
C PHE A 105 -2.97 50.48 -2.70
N THR A 106 -3.41 50.23 -3.93
CA THR A 106 -4.76 49.71 -4.19
C THR A 106 -4.85 48.24 -3.79
N ASP A 107 -6.05 47.73 -3.52
CA ASP A 107 -6.29 46.31 -3.18
C ASP A 107 -5.66 45.33 -4.20
N ALA A 108 -5.62 45.71 -5.48
CA ALA A 108 -4.97 44.91 -6.51
C ALA A 108 -3.44 44.84 -6.37
N TRP A 109 -2.82 45.92 -5.89
CA TRP A 109 -1.37 45.97 -5.61
C TRP A 109 -1.02 45.27 -4.31
N GLU A 110 -1.90 45.32 -3.30
CA GLU A 110 -1.77 44.51 -2.09
C GLU A 110 -1.75 43.02 -2.44
N GLN A 111 -2.76 42.55 -3.20
CA GLN A 111 -2.80 41.15 -3.65
C GLN A 111 -1.59 40.76 -4.51
N TYR A 112 -1.10 41.66 -5.37
CA TYR A 112 0.14 41.40 -6.12
C TYR A 112 1.33 41.25 -5.17
N THR A 113 1.47 42.15 -4.19
CA THR A 113 2.56 42.14 -3.21
C THR A 113 2.53 40.87 -2.37
N GLU A 114 1.36 40.49 -1.85
CA GLU A 114 1.18 39.25 -1.08
C GLU A 114 1.53 38.01 -1.90
N ASN A 115 1.06 37.91 -3.14
CA ASN A 115 1.37 36.77 -4.01
C ASN A 115 2.85 36.74 -4.42
N TYR A 116 3.44 37.91 -4.68
CA TYR A 116 4.86 38.02 -4.97
C TYR A 116 5.69 37.56 -3.77
N CYS A 117 5.41 38.08 -2.57
CA CYS A 117 6.08 37.70 -1.33
C CYS A 117 5.79 36.27 -0.87
N TRP A 118 4.72 35.66 -1.35
CA TRP A 118 4.46 34.24 -1.11
C TRP A 118 5.34 33.35 -1.98
N VAL A 119 5.52 33.71 -3.26
CA VAL A 119 6.30 32.94 -4.24
C VAL A 119 7.78 33.19 -4.05
N GLU A 120 8.16 34.45 -3.85
CA GLU A 120 9.50 34.86 -3.46
C GLU A 120 9.74 34.48 -1.99
N ASN A 121 10.97 34.11 -1.63
CA ASN A 121 11.27 33.71 -0.27
C ASN A 121 11.28 34.93 0.67
N THR A 122 10.72 34.77 1.86
CA THR A 122 10.78 35.81 2.91
C THR A 122 11.93 35.52 3.88
N TYR A 123 12.42 36.52 4.61
CA TYR A 123 13.48 36.33 5.60
C TYR A 123 13.04 36.78 6.99
N TYR A 124 13.60 36.16 8.02
CA TYR A 124 13.34 36.56 9.40
C TYR A 124 14.38 37.55 9.88
N LEU A 125 13.91 38.63 10.49
CA LEU A 125 14.72 39.66 11.11
C LEU A 125 14.07 40.07 12.44
N PRO A 126 14.75 39.93 13.59
CA PRO A 126 14.26 40.45 14.86
C PRO A 126 14.04 41.97 14.79
N LEU A 127 12.93 42.45 15.37
CA LEU A 127 12.55 43.88 15.34
C LEU A 127 13.60 44.82 15.95
N THR A 128 14.41 44.32 16.88
CA THR A 128 15.48 45.08 17.55
C THR A 128 16.77 45.16 16.74
N SER A 129 16.90 44.36 15.68
CA SER A 129 18.12 44.30 14.86
C SER A 129 18.06 45.28 13.69
N ALA A 130 19.20 45.90 13.37
CA ALA A 130 19.29 46.78 12.23
C ALA A 130 19.12 46.00 10.91
N PHE A 131 18.51 46.65 9.91
CA PHE A 131 18.40 46.06 8.57
C PHE A 131 19.80 45.84 7.98
N PRO A 132 20.16 44.61 7.57
CA PRO A 132 21.45 44.35 6.96
C PRO A 132 21.54 45.10 5.62
N LEU A 133 22.62 45.86 5.43
CA LEU A 133 22.88 46.62 4.20
C LEU A 133 23.30 45.70 3.05
N GLU A 134 23.92 44.57 3.38
CA GLU A 134 24.36 43.59 2.40
C GLU A 134 23.22 42.65 2.00
N TYR A 135 23.01 42.53 0.69
CA TYR A 135 21.96 41.66 0.14
C TYR A 135 22.24 40.16 0.36
N GLY A 136 23.51 39.78 0.47
CA GLY A 136 23.93 38.41 0.77
C GLY A 136 23.42 37.89 2.11
N ASP A 137 23.49 38.72 3.15
CA ASP A 137 23.01 38.37 4.49
C ASP A 137 21.50 38.18 4.55
N ARG A 138 20.74 38.97 3.78
CA ARG A 138 19.29 38.82 3.66
C ARG A 138 18.94 37.48 3.01
N ARG A 139 19.65 37.12 1.94
CA ARG A 139 19.45 35.85 1.23
C ARG A 139 19.80 34.65 2.11
N ALA A 140 20.84 34.75 2.94
CA ALA A 140 21.23 33.68 3.87
C ALA A 140 20.19 33.39 4.96
N ARG A 141 19.33 34.36 5.29
CA ARG A 141 18.26 34.25 6.29
C ARG A 141 16.88 33.94 5.70
N GLN A 142 16.82 33.61 4.40
CA GLN A 142 15.57 33.30 3.72
C GLN A 142 14.97 31.99 4.21
N ILE A 143 13.65 31.97 4.27
CA ILE A 143 12.82 30.87 4.72
C ILE A 143 11.94 30.49 3.52
N SER A 144 12.10 29.25 3.05
CA SER A 144 11.38 28.73 1.89
C SER A 144 10.66 27.40 2.17
N TYR A 145 10.93 26.75 3.31
CA TYR A 145 10.42 25.42 3.60
C TYR A 145 8.88 25.36 3.61
N TYR A 146 8.19 26.43 4.05
CA TYR A 146 6.74 26.44 4.21
C TYR A 146 5.98 26.15 2.90
N GLN A 147 6.55 26.51 1.75
CA GLN A 147 5.95 26.24 0.43
C GLN A 147 5.92 24.74 0.12
N TRP A 148 6.90 23.99 0.62
CA TRP A 148 7.13 22.58 0.31
C TRP A 148 6.49 21.61 1.30
N VAL A 149 6.04 22.11 2.45
CA VAL A 149 5.46 21.29 3.54
C VAL A 149 4.39 20.31 3.06
N PRO A 150 3.37 20.69 2.28
CA PRO A 150 2.33 19.73 1.90
C PRO A 150 2.85 18.59 1.01
N PHE A 151 3.81 18.89 0.14
CA PHE A 151 4.43 17.90 -0.75
C PHE A 151 5.32 16.93 0.03
N VAL A 152 6.10 17.46 0.98
CA VAL A 152 6.93 16.65 1.87
C VAL A 152 6.04 15.73 2.69
N LEU A 153 5.01 16.24 3.38
CA LEU A 153 4.08 15.41 4.15
C LEU A 153 3.39 14.33 3.29
N ALA A 154 2.99 14.66 2.06
CA ALA A 154 2.42 13.67 1.15
C ALA A 154 3.42 12.57 0.77
N LEU A 155 4.69 12.93 0.55
CA LEU A 155 5.77 11.98 0.30
C LEU A 155 6.05 11.11 1.53
N GLU A 156 6.11 11.70 2.73
CA GLU A 156 6.28 10.96 3.99
C GLU A 156 5.16 9.92 4.17
N ALA A 157 3.90 10.33 3.95
CA ALA A 157 2.74 9.44 4.03
C ALA A 157 2.85 8.25 3.05
N LEU A 158 3.34 8.50 1.83
CA LEU A 158 3.59 7.46 0.82
C LEU A 158 4.71 6.52 1.26
N CYS A 159 5.82 7.06 1.79
CA CYS A 159 6.95 6.27 2.27
C CYS A 159 6.55 5.30 3.40
N PHE A 160 5.66 5.72 4.30
CA PHE A 160 5.09 4.82 5.33
C PHE A 160 4.25 3.67 4.76
N TYR A 161 3.71 3.82 3.54
CA TYR A 161 2.91 2.80 2.88
C TYR A 161 3.76 1.82 2.04
N ILE A 162 4.97 2.21 1.60
CA ILE A 162 5.87 1.39 0.78
C ILE A 162 6.15 0.00 1.38
N PRO A 163 6.51 -0.16 2.67
CA PRO A 163 6.81 -1.49 3.22
C PRO A 163 5.63 -2.45 3.13
N CYS A 164 4.40 -1.94 3.24
CA CYS A 164 3.19 -2.73 3.08
C CYS A 164 2.99 -3.19 1.63
N ILE A 165 3.24 -2.30 0.65
CA ILE A 165 3.23 -2.67 -0.78
C ILE A 165 4.28 -3.76 -1.04
N MET A 166 5.48 -3.62 -0.47
CA MET A 166 6.55 -4.60 -0.63
C MET A 166 6.18 -5.96 -0.03
N TRP A 167 5.59 -6.00 1.17
CA TRP A 167 5.09 -7.24 1.77
C TRP A 167 4.09 -7.94 0.83
N ARG A 168 3.07 -7.21 0.37
CA ARG A 168 2.00 -7.74 -0.49
C ARG A 168 2.53 -8.19 -1.85
N GLY A 169 3.42 -7.41 -2.46
CA GLY A 169 4.03 -7.72 -3.75
C GLY A 169 4.96 -8.92 -3.65
N LEU A 170 5.95 -8.89 -2.74
CA LEU A 170 6.96 -9.94 -2.64
C LEU A 170 6.36 -11.28 -2.21
N LEU A 171 5.35 -11.28 -1.33
CA LEU A 171 4.62 -12.50 -0.99
C LEU A 171 3.97 -13.13 -2.23
N HIS A 172 3.22 -12.36 -3.02
CA HIS A 172 2.48 -12.91 -4.15
C HIS A 172 3.39 -13.40 -5.28
N TRP A 173 4.53 -12.74 -5.49
CA TRP A 173 5.43 -13.06 -6.60
C TRP A 173 6.34 -14.26 -6.33
N HIS A 174 6.64 -14.56 -5.06
CA HIS A 174 7.63 -15.58 -4.71
C HIS A 174 7.16 -16.63 -3.70
N SER A 175 6.14 -16.34 -2.90
CA SER A 175 5.63 -17.31 -1.93
C SER A 175 4.51 -18.14 -2.57
N GLY A 176 4.75 -19.45 -2.71
CA GLY A 176 3.69 -20.42 -3.02
C GLY A 176 2.64 -20.57 -1.90
N ILE A 177 2.89 -19.96 -0.73
CA ILE A 177 1.95 -19.90 0.40
C ILE A 177 1.31 -18.52 0.43
N ASN A 178 0.00 -18.45 0.19
CA ASN A 178 -0.79 -17.24 0.38
C ASN A 178 -1.24 -17.16 1.86
N VAL A 179 -0.38 -16.59 2.71
CA VAL A 179 -0.65 -16.41 4.16
C VAL A 179 -1.91 -15.58 4.39
N GLN A 180 -2.19 -14.62 3.52
CA GLN A 180 -3.37 -13.77 3.61
C GLN A 180 -4.65 -14.60 3.44
N SER A 181 -4.75 -15.43 2.38
CA SER A 181 -5.95 -16.25 2.18
C SER A 181 -6.11 -17.28 3.30
N LEU A 182 -5.01 -17.88 3.76
CA LEU A 182 -5.02 -18.85 4.84
C LEU A 182 -5.54 -18.23 6.15
N THR A 183 -5.06 -17.03 6.49
CA THR A 183 -5.47 -16.30 7.69
C THR A 183 -6.91 -15.81 7.58
N GLN A 184 -7.34 -15.37 6.39
CA GLN A 184 -8.72 -14.95 6.16
C GLN A 184 -9.69 -16.13 6.28
N MET A 185 -9.41 -17.26 5.62
CA MET A 185 -10.22 -18.48 5.74
C MET A 185 -10.30 -18.95 7.19
N ALA A 186 -9.21 -18.84 7.94
CA ALA A 186 -9.19 -19.14 9.36
C ALA A 186 -10.11 -18.18 10.17
N CYS A 187 -10.05 -16.87 9.91
CA CYS A 187 -10.93 -15.92 10.57
C CYS A 187 -12.41 -16.14 10.23
N ASP A 188 -12.70 -16.47 8.98
CA ASP A 188 -14.06 -16.77 8.51
C ASP A 188 -14.60 -18.06 9.14
N ALA A 189 -13.76 -19.09 9.27
CA ALA A 189 -14.10 -20.36 9.92
C ALA A 189 -14.53 -20.20 11.39
N ARG A 190 -14.14 -19.10 12.05
CA ARG A 190 -14.57 -18.79 13.43
C ARG A 190 -16.08 -18.50 13.52
N MET A 191 -16.68 -18.02 12.43
CA MET A 191 -18.10 -17.65 12.37
C MET A 191 -18.98 -18.77 11.79
N MET A 192 -18.38 -19.91 11.44
CA MET A 192 -19.09 -21.05 10.86
C MET A 192 -19.59 -22.04 11.93
N ASP A 193 -20.60 -22.84 11.56
CA ASP A 193 -21.07 -23.97 12.36
C ASP A 193 -19.98 -25.03 12.54
N ALA A 194 -20.11 -25.86 13.58
CA ALA A 194 -19.06 -26.82 13.99
C ALA A 194 -18.63 -27.78 12.86
N ASP A 195 -19.60 -28.33 12.10
CA ASP A 195 -19.32 -29.26 11.01
C ASP A 195 -18.65 -28.56 9.81
N ALA A 196 -19.17 -27.38 9.44
CA ALA A 196 -18.59 -26.56 8.37
C ALA A 196 -17.18 -26.10 8.73
N ARG A 197 -16.96 -25.66 9.97
CA ARG A 197 -15.66 -25.28 10.51
C ARG A 197 -14.68 -26.45 10.46
N ALA A 198 -15.08 -27.66 10.87
CA ALA A 198 -14.22 -28.83 10.81
C ALA A 198 -13.78 -29.14 9.37
N ALA A 199 -14.69 -29.04 8.40
CA ALA A 199 -14.37 -29.19 6.98
C ALA A 199 -13.38 -28.11 6.51
N THR A 200 -13.63 -26.83 6.84
CA THR A 200 -12.72 -25.73 6.49
C THR A 200 -11.34 -25.87 7.12
N VAL A 201 -11.24 -26.32 8.38
CA VAL A 201 -9.96 -26.61 9.04
C VAL A 201 -9.18 -27.68 8.29
N GLN A 202 -9.85 -28.73 7.79
CA GLN A 202 -9.20 -29.75 6.97
C GLN A 202 -8.74 -29.19 5.62
N THR A 203 -9.54 -28.32 4.99
CA THR A 203 -9.13 -27.63 3.75
C THR A 203 -7.90 -26.75 3.97
N ILE A 204 -7.86 -25.97 5.06
CA ILE A 204 -6.71 -25.14 5.44
C ILE A 204 -5.48 -26.02 5.71
N ALA A 205 -5.63 -27.12 6.45
CA ALA A 205 -4.56 -28.07 6.74
C ALA A 205 -3.98 -28.69 5.46
N GLY A 206 -4.85 -29.11 4.52
CA GLY A 206 -4.46 -29.66 3.23
C GLY A 206 -3.69 -28.65 2.38
N HIS A 207 -4.22 -27.44 2.21
CA HIS A 207 -3.53 -26.37 1.48
C HIS A 207 -2.16 -26.04 2.08
N MET A 208 -2.04 -26.04 3.41
CA MET A 208 -0.77 -25.80 4.08
C MET A 208 0.21 -26.97 3.88
N GLU A 209 -0.26 -28.21 3.94
CA GLU A 209 0.59 -29.39 3.66
C GLU A 209 1.10 -29.39 2.22
N ASP A 210 0.21 -29.20 1.24
CA ASP A 210 0.56 -29.15 -0.18
C ASP A 210 1.58 -28.04 -0.46
N ALA A 211 1.36 -26.85 0.10
CA ALA A 211 2.27 -25.73 -0.12
C ALA A 211 3.64 -25.94 0.55
N LEU A 212 3.68 -26.55 1.74
CA LEU A 212 4.94 -26.92 2.41
C LEU A 212 5.66 -28.07 1.68
N GLU A 213 4.94 -28.98 1.04
CA GLU A 213 5.51 -30.08 0.25
C GLU A 213 6.16 -29.55 -1.04
N ILE A 214 5.46 -28.68 -1.78
CA ILE A 214 6.02 -28.01 -2.97
C ILE A 214 7.31 -27.26 -2.63
N GLN A 215 7.34 -26.53 -1.51
CA GLN A 215 8.54 -25.83 -1.08
C GLN A 215 9.72 -26.77 -0.77
N ARG A 216 9.44 -27.98 -0.24
CA ARG A 216 10.48 -28.98 0.03
C ARG A 216 11.05 -29.59 -1.24
N GLU A 217 10.20 -29.96 -2.19
CA GLU A 217 10.65 -30.57 -3.45
C GLU A 217 11.52 -29.61 -4.27
N VAL A 218 11.14 -28.33 -4.32
CA VAL A 218 11.96 -27.28 -4.97
C VAL A 218 13.32 -27.10 -4.30
N THR A 219 13.40 -27.31 -2.98
CA THR A 219 14.65 -27.18 -2.21
C THR A 219 15.62 -28.34 -2.45
N ASP A 220 15.13 -29.56 -2.71
CA ASP A 220 15.97 -30.76 -2.89
C ASP A 220 16.70 -30.79 -4.26
N VAL A 221 16.20 -30.07 -5.27
CA VAL A 221 16.76 -30.06 -6.64
C VAL A 221 17.95 -29.09 -6.80
N SER A 222 18.10 -28.09 -5.92
CA SER A 222 19.11 -27.03 -6.06
C SER A 222 20.25 -27.16 -5.03
N GLY A 223 21.24 -28.02 -5.30
CA GLY A 223 22.35 -28.42 -4.41
C GLY A 223 23.39 -27.37 -3.98
N MET A 224 23.05 -26.08 -3.82
CA MET A 224 23.98 -25.01 -3.43
C MET A 224 23.47 -24.29 -2.17
N CYS A 225 24.37 -23.68 -1.37
CA CYS A 225 24.12 -22.96 -0.10
C CYS A 225 22.92 -21.97 -0.03
N VAL A 226 22.29 -21.66 -1.16
CA VAL A 226 20.96 -21.02 -1.27
C VAL A 226 19.83 -21.94 -0.74
N GLN A 227 20.11 -23.23 -0.50
CA GLN A 227 19.21 -24.28 0.00
C GLN A 227 18.48 -23.97 1.32
N LYS A 228 19.09 -23.21 2.25
CA LYS A 228 18.40 -22.79 3.49
C LYS A 228 17.50 -21.57 3.31
N ARG A 229 17.61 -20.86 2.19
CA ARG A 229 16.99 -19.55 1.98
C ARG A 229 15.54 -19.65 1.49
N TRP A 230 15.18 -20.73 0.80
CA TRP A 230 13.84 -20.96 0.28
C TRP A 230 12.89 -21.63 1.29
N ALA A 231 13.41 -22.45 2.21
CA ALA A 231 12.60 -23.13 3.24
C ALA A 231 12.14 -22.20 4.40
N ASN A 232 12.74 -21.02 4.51
CA ASN A 232 12.44 -20.00 5.51
C ASN A 232 12.06 -18.66 4.87
N TYR A 233 11.65 -18.68 3.60
CA TYR A 233 11.50 -17.47 2.79
C TYR A 233 10.45 -16.54 3.40
N VAL A 234 9.29 -17.07 3.80
CA VAL A 234 8.18 -16.27 4.32
C VAL A 234 8.57 -15.63 5.65
N THR A 235 9.18 -16.41 6.53
CA THR A 235 9.63 -15.92 7.85
C THR A 235 10.71 -14.84 7.70
N LEU A 236 11.68 -15.03 6.81
CA LEU A 236 12.74 -14.05 6.54
C LEU A 236 12.20 -12.78 5.91
N LEU A 237 11.27 -12.91 4.95
CA LEU A 237 10.60 -11.79 4.31
C LEU A 237 9.85 -10.95 5.34
N TYR A 238 9.12 -11.58 6.27
CA TYR A 238 8.39 -10.85 7.30
C TYR A 238 9.31 -10.06 8.24
N VAL A 239 10.41 -10.67 8.69
CA VAL A 239 11.42 -9.96 9.49
C VAL A 239 12.06 -8.82 8.70
N PHE A 240 12.32 -9.01 7.41
CA PHE A 240 12.83 -7.96 6.53
C PHE A 240 11.86 -6.78 6.42
N ILE A 241 10.55 -7.03 6.30
CA ILE A 241 9.54 -5.98 6.30
C ILE A 241 9.50 -5.23 7.65
N LYS A 242 9.64 -5.93 8.78
CA LYS A 242 9.75 -5.28 10.11
C LYS A 242 10.97 -4.36 10.19
N MET A 243 12.12 -4.80 9.67
CA MET A 243 13.32 -3.95 9.55
C MET A 243 13.07 -2.73 8.67
N LEU A 244 12.33 -2.90 7.57
CA LEU A 244 12.00 -1.81 6.66
C LEU A 244 11.05 -0.79 7.30
N TYR A 245 10.08 -1.20 8.12
CA TYR A 245 9.26 -0.27 8.90
C TYR A 245 10.10 0.57 9.87
N LEU A 246 10.99 -0.08 10.65
CA LEU A 246 11.87 0.64 11.57
C LEU A 246 12.81 1.58 10.83
N GLY A 247 13.44 1.10 9.75
CA GLY A 247 14.31 1.90 8.90
C GLY A 247 13.59 3.09 8.27
N ASN A 248 12.33 2.91 7.84
CA ASN A 248 11.52 4.00 7.33
C ASN A 248 11.29 5.07 8.40
N VAL A 249 10.82 4.71 9.60
CA VAL A 249 10.59 5.71 10.67
C VAL A 249 11.86 6.49 11.00
N VAL A 250 13.00 5.80 11.10
CA VAL A 250 14.30 6.45 11.35
C VAL A 250 14.65 7.42 10.22
N LEU A 251 14.49 6.99 8.96
CA LEU A 251 14.71 7.85 7.79
C LEU A 251 13.79 9.09 7.82
N GLN A 252 12.52 8.94 8.21
CA GLN A 252 11.58 10.08 8.31
C GLN A 252 12.02 11.09 9.38
N VAL A 253 12.53 10.63 10.52
CA VAL A 253 13.07 11.54 11.56
C VAL A 253 14.25 12.34 11.01
N PHE A 254 15.18 11.69 10.29
CA PHE A 254 16.30 12.39 9.66
C PHE A 254 15.87 13.35 8.54
N MET A 255 14.92 12.93 7.71
CA MET A 255 14.36 13.76 6.64
C MET A 255 13.70 15.02 7.21
N LEU A 256 12.90 14.88 8.26
CA LEU A 256 12.24 16.00 8.92
C LEU A 256 13.25 16.96 9.56
N ASN A 257 14.29 16.43 10.20
CA ASN A 257 15.37 17.24 10.78
C ASN A 257 16.14 18.03 9.71
N SER A 258 16.47 17.38 8.59
CA SER A 258 17.15 18.03 7.46
C SER A 258 16.25 19.08 6.78
N PHE A 259 14.95 18.85 6.71
CA PHE A 259 13.99 19.76 6.09
C PHE A 259 13.80 21.05 6.89
N LEU A 260 13.83 20.96 8.23
CA LEU A 260 13.74 22.11 9.13
C LEU A 260 15.06 22.89 9.27
N GLY A 261 16.18 22.33 8.80
CA GLY A 261 17.49 22.96 8.92
C GLY A 261 18.02 23.02 10.35
N THR A 262 17.56 22.12 11.22
CA THR A 262 18.01 22.06 12.62
C THR A 262 19.16 21.06 12.78
N ASP A 263 20.25 21.45 13.44
CA ASP A 263 21.38 20.54 13.70
C ASP A 263 21.08 19.47 14.77
N ASN A 264 20.02 19.68 15.56
CA ASN A 264 19.67 18.84 16.71
C ASN A 264 18.50 17.91 16.39
N LEU A 265 18.74 16.60 16.37
CA LEU A 265 17.69 15.58 16.21
C LEU A 265 16.58 15.67 17.27
N PHE A 266 16.91 16.21 18.44
CA PHE A 266 15.98 16.41 19.57
C PHE A 266 15.36 17.81 19.61
N TYR A 267 15.23 18.48 18.45
CA TYR A 267 14.63 19.82 18.37
C TYR A 267 13.23 19.88 19.01
N GLY A 268 12.43 18.81 18.93
CA GLY A 268 11.08 18.77 19.50
C GLY A 268 11.04 19.03 21.01
N PHE A 269 12.02 18.51 21.77
CA PHE A 269 12.13 18.81 23.20
C PHE A 269 12.52 20.26 23.48
N HIS A 270 13.41 20.83 22.66
CA HIS A 270 13.81 22.23 22.78
C HIS A 270 12.61 23.16 22.56
N ILE A 271 11.85 22.93 21.48
CA ILE A 271 10.64 23.71 21.16
C ILE A 271 9.58 23.55 22.26
N LEU A 272 9.34 22.32 22.73
CA LEU A 272 8.37 22.08 23.80
C LEU A 272 8.76 22.81 25.09
N ARG A 273 10.04 22.76 25.47
CA ARG A 273 10.56 23.44 26.66
C ARG A 273 10.43 24.96 26.53
N ASP A 274 10.75 25.52 25.37
CA ASP A 274 10.62 26.95 25.12
C ASP A 274 9.16 27.40 25.18
N LEU A 275 8.24 26.60 24.63
CA LEU A 275 6.80 26.84 24.70
C LEU A 275 6.24 26.77 26.14
N LEU A 276 6.67 25.78 26.93
CA LEU A 276 6.27 25.65 28.34
C LEU A 276 6.78 26.79 29.23
N ASN A 277 7.97 27.31 28.90
CA ASN A 277 8.55 28.46 29.60
C ASN A 277 8.02 29.81 29.10
N GLY A 278 7.08 29.81 28.16
CA GLY A 278 6.52 31.05 27.59
C GLY A 278 7.51 31.85 26.75
N ARG A 279 8.58 31.22 26.24
CA ARG A 279 9.51 31.88 25.31
C ARG A 279 8.91 31.85 23.91
N GLU A 280 8.67 33.03 23.36
CA GLU A 280 8.11 33.17 22.02
C GLU A 280 9.14 33.00 20.90
N TRP A 281 8.64 32.82 19.67
CA TRP A 281 9.40 32.69 18.43
C TRP A 281 10.35 33.87 18.18
N GLU A 282 10.05 35.04 18.74
CA GLU A 282 10.87 36.26 18.63
C GLU A 282 12.26 36.12 19.24
N VAL A 283 12.41 35.24 20.25
CA VAL A 283 13.67 35.04 20.98
C VAL A 283 14.39 33.78 20.49
N SER A 284 13.63 32.74 20.11
CA SER A 284 14.20 31.47 19.65
C SER A 284 14.59 31.48 18.17
N GLY A 285 13.97 32.34 17.36
CA GLY A 285 14.15 32.39 15.90
C GLY A 285 13.59 31.16 15.16
N ASN A 286 13.02 30.19 15.89
CA ASN A 286 12.42 28.99 15.33
C ASN A 286 10.96 29.27 14.96
N PHE A 287 10.57 28.89 13.74
CA PHE A 287 9.21 29.07 13.20
C PHE A 287 8.67 30.52 13.35
N PRO A 288 9.29 31.52 12.70
CA PRO A 288 8.86 32.90 12.80
C PRO A 288 7.48 33.13 12.20
N ARG A 289 6.66 33.95 12.87
CA ARG A 289 5.29 34.29 12.43
C ARG A 289 5.24 35.60 11.67
N VAL A 290 6.29 36.41 11.78
CA VAL A 290 6.46 37.66 11.05
C VAL A 290 7.78 37.57 10.29
N THR A 291 7.72 37.86 8.99
CA THR A 291 8.87 37.87 8.10
C THR A 291 8.90 39.16 7.29
N MET A 292 10.06 39.49 6.74
CA MET A 292 10.26 40.62 5.85
C MET A 292 10.34 40.12 4.40
N CYS A 293 9.75 40.89 3.49
CA CYS A 293 9.78 40.63 2.07
C CYS A 293 10.29 41.87 1.33
N ASP A 294 11.28 41.65 0.46
CA ASP A 294 11.83 42.68 -0.43
C ASP A 294 11.28 42.40 -1.84
N PHE A 295 10.65 43.39 -2.48
CA PHE A 295 10.18 43.29 -3.86
C PHE A 295 10.55 44.52 -4.68
N GLU A 296 10.70 44.32 -5.98
CA GLU A 296 11.18 45.34 -6.92
C GLU A 296 10.13 45.64 -7.98
N VAL A 297 9.71 46.91 -8.06
CA VAL A 297 8.77 47.37 -9.09
C VAL A 297 9.52 48.19 -10.12
N ARG A 298 9.40 47.79 -11.39
CA ARG A 298 9.97 48.52 -12.52
C ARG A 298 8.99 49.59 -12.99
N VAL A 299 9.41 50.85 -12.86
CA VAL A 299 8.74 52.01 -13.46
C VAL A 299 9.65 52.56 -14.56
N LEU A 300 9.10 53.30 -15.53
CA LEU A 300 9.88 53.85 -16.66
C LEU A 300 11.13 54.60 -16.14
N GLY A 301 12.31 54.03 -16.42
CA GLY A 301 13.62 54.63 -16.10
C GLY A 301 14.19 54.34 -14.70
N ASN A 302 13.48 53.68 -13.79
CA ASN A 302 14.01 53.36 -12.45
C ASN A 302 13.41 52.08 -11.83
N VAL A 303 14.19 51.40 -10.98
CA VAL A 303 13.73 50.27 -10.16
C VAL A 303 13.47 50.76 -8.75
N HIS A 304 12.25 50.58 -8.26
CA HIS A 304 11.88 50.92 -6.89
C HIS A 304 11.90 49.67 -6.01
N HIS A 305 12.75 49.68 -4.98
CA HIS A 305 12.81 48.64 -3.97
C HIS A 305 11.84 48.94 -2.83
N HIS A 306 10.94 48.01 -2.55
CA HIS A 306 10.02 48.08 -1.43
C HIS A 306 10.32 46.95 -0.45
N THR A 307 10.27 47.27 0.85
CA THR A 307 10.38 46.28 1.92
C THR A 307 9.10 46.35 2.74
N VAL A 308 8.44 45.20 2.90
CA VAL A 308 7.16 45.09 3.61
C VAL A 308 7.24 44.00 4.66
N GLN A 309 6.53 44.23 5.76
CA GLN A 309 6.42 43.26 6.85
C GLN A 309 5.21 42.37 6.58
N CYS A 310 5.40 41.05 6.60
CA CYS A 310 4.35 40.08 6.34
C CYS A 310 4.13 39.12 7.51
N VAL A 311 2.87 38.78 7.77
CA VAL A 311 2.46 37.79 8.77
C VAL A 311 2.27 36.45 8.08
N LEU A 312 3.06 35.47 8.48
CA LEU A 312 3.10 34.12 7.93
C LEU A 312 2.23 33.17 8.77
N MET A 313 0.92 33.25 8.56
CA MET A 313 -0.07 32.49 9.36
C MET A 313 0.11 30.96 9.24
N ILE A 314 0.59 30.47 8.09
CA ILE A 314 0.82 29.03 7.87
C ILE A 314 1.85 28.44 8.83
N ASN A 315 2.82 29.26 9.28
CA ASN A 315 3.89 28.75 10.12
C ASN A 315 3.43 28.40 11.53
N MET A 316 2.37 29.05 12.01
CA MET A 316 1.72 28.70 13.28
C MET A 316 1.14 27.28 13.25
N PHE A 317 0.63 26.82 12.10
CA PHE A 317 0.16 25.44 11.93
C PHE A 317 1.34 24.48 11.82
N ASN A 318 2.36 24.83 11.02
CA ASN A 318 3.55 24.00 10.83
C ASN A 318 4.27 23.72 12.15
N GLU A 319 4.44 24.73 13.01
CA GLU A 319 5.02 24.59 14.36
C GLU A 319 4.33 23.46 15.15
N LYS A 320 2.99 23.44 15.16
CA LYS A 320 2.22 22.44 15.93
C LYS A 320 2.21 21.07 15.29
N ILE A 321 2.09 21.01 13.96
CA ILE A 321 2.10 19.75 13.21
C ILE A 321 3.46 19.05 13.37
N PHE A 322 4.57 19.77 13.16
CA PHE A 322 5.90 19.17 13.26
C PHE A 322 6.27 18.79 14.69
N LEU A 323 5.85 19.57 15.70
CA LEU A 323 6.00 19.17 17.09
C LEU A 323 5.26 17.86 17.39
N PHE A 324 4.01 17.72 16.93
CA PHE A 324 3.23 16.50 17.09
C PHE A 324 3.88 15.31 16.36
N LEU A 325 4.26 15.48 15.09
CA LEU A 325 4.87 14.43 14.28
C LEU A 325 6.20 13.95 14.87
N TRP A 326 6.99 14.86 15.46
CA TRP A 326 8.23 14.50 16.12
C TRP A 326 7.99 13.50 17.27
N PHE A 327 7.08 13.80 18.20
CA PHE A 327 6.73 12.86 19.28
C PHE A 327 6.11 11.56 18.75
N TRP A 328 5.26 11.68 17.72
CA TRP A 328 4.64 10.53 17.08
C TRP A 328 5.68 9.57 16.47
N TYR A 329 6.67 10.08 15.74
CA TYR A 329 7.71 9.25 15.11
C TYR A 329 8.59 8.54 16.15
N PHE A 330 8.94 9.19 17.26
CA PHE A 330 9.67 8.51 18.35
C PHE A 330 8.83 7.40 19.00
N MET A 331 7.53 7.62 19.21
CA MET A 331 6.63 6.59 19.74
C MET A 331 6.51 5.40 18.78
N VAL A 332 6.27 5.68 17.49
CA VAL A 332 6.16 4.64 16.46
C VAL A 332 7.49 3.89 16.28
N ALA A 333 8.64 4.58 16.32
CA ALA A 333 9.95 3.94 16.29
C ALA A 333 10.14 2.97 17.46
N PHE A 334 9.79 3.39 18.67
CA PHE A 334 9.90 2.55 19.86
C PHE A 334 9.02 1.28 19.76
N VAL A 335 7.74 1.44 19.43
CA VAL A 335 6.83 0.29 19.29
C VAL A 335 7.26 -0.64 18.15
N SER A 336 7.74 -0.07 17.04
CA SER A 336 8.24 -0.84 15.89
C SER A 336 9.51 -1.61 16.22
N ALA A 337 10.42 -1.02 16.99
CA ALA A 337 11.62 -1.70 17.48
C ALA A 337 11.24 -2.89 18.38
N VAL A 338 10.35 -2.69 19.36
CA VAL A 338 9.88 -3.76 20.24
C VAL A 338 9.23 -4.90 19.44
N SER A 339 8.35 -4.58 18.48
CA SER A 339 7.73 -5.57 17.60
C SER A 339 8.79 -6.34 16.79
N MET A 340 9.74 -5.65 16.19
CA MET A 340 10.82 -6.25 15.41
C MET A 340 11.65 -7.22 16.26
N PHE A 341 12.10 -6.80 17.45
CA PHE A 341 12.86 -7.66 18.35
C PHE A 341 12.05 -8.87 18.81
N HIS A 342 10.77 -8.68 19.15
CA HIS A 342 9.86 -9.76 19.50
C HIS A 342 9.77 -10.81 18.38
N TRP A 343 9.56 -10.38 17.13
CA TRP A 343 9.47 -11.28 15.97
C TRP A 343 10.81 -11.96 15.65
N ILE A 344 11.95 -11.28 15.79
CA ILE A 344 13.28 -11.89 15.62
C ILE A 344 13.49 -13.01 16.65
N ILE A 345 13.24 -12.73 17.93
CA ILE A 345 13.42 -13.70 19.02
C ILE A 345 12.51 -14.91 18.79
N ILE A 346 11.26 -14.68 18.43
CA ILE A 346 10.26 -15.74 18.27
C ILE A 346 10.53 -16.60 17.04
N SER A 347 10.98 -16.02 15.92
CA SER A 347 11.19 -16.70 14.64
C SER A 347 12.54 -17.42 14.51
N PHE A 348 13.61 -16.92 15.15
CA PHE A 348 14.94 -17.51 15.02
C PHE A 348 15.35 -18.43 16.18
N LEU A 349 14.73 -18.32 17.36
CA LEU A 349 15.04 -19.21 18.46
C LEU A 349 14.31 -20.56 18.32
N PRO A 350 15.03 -21.68 18.05
CA PRO A 350 14.40 -22.99 17.84
C PRO A 350 13.66 -23.49 19.10
N GLY A 351 14.08 -23.02 20.29
CA GLY A 351 13.41 -23.31 21.54
C GLY A 351 11.97 -22.77 21.61
N GLN A 352 11.69 -21.63 20.96
CA GLN A 352 10.37 -21.00 20.97
C GLN A 352 9.39 -21.72 20.04
N HIS A 353 9.86 -22.26 18.91
CA HIS A 353 9.03 -23.00 17.97
C HIS A 353 8.47 -24.26 18.63
N MET A 354 9.35 -24.98 19.33
CA MET A 354 8.99 -26.17 20.08
C MET A 354 8.05 -25.87 21.24
N LYS A 355 8.28 -24.77 21.98
CA LYS A 355 7.42 -24.37 23.11
C LYS A 355 6.01 -24.01 22.62
N PHE A 356 5.90 -23.27 21.51
CA PHE A 356 4.63 -22.85 20.92
C PHE A 356 3.77 -24.07 20.54
N ILE A 357 4.27 -24.95 19.68
CA ILE A 357 3.49 -26.12 19.23
C ILE A 357 3.19 -27.10 20.38
N ARG A 358 4.15 -27.29 21.30
CA ARG A 358 3.94 -28.17 22.46
C ARG A 358 2.87 -27.64 23.40
N LYS A 359 2.68 -26.32 23.53
CA LYS A 359 1.61 -25.71 24.34
C LYS A 359 0.24 -26.22 23.87
N TYR A 360 -0.02 -26.17 22.56
CA TYR A 360 -1.29 -26.61 21.98
C TYR A 360 -1.48 -28.13 22.04
N LEU A 361 -0.45 -28.91 21.73
CA LEU A 361 -0.54 -30.38 21.77
C LEU A 361 -0.71 -30.94 23.19
N ARG A 362 -0.21 -30.24 24.22
CA ARG A 362 -0.45 -30.61 25.62
C ARG A 362 -1.85 -30.28 26.08
N ALA A 363 -2.44 -29.20 25.57
CA ALA A 363 -3.82 -28.83 25.90
C ALA A 363 -4.84 -29.87 25.42
N THR A 364 -4.50 -30.66 24.40
CA THR A 364 -5.35 -31.72 23.84
C THR A 364 -4.92 -33.14 24.22
N ASP A 365 -3.98 -33.28 25.16
CA ASP A 365 -3.43 -34.55 25.66
C ASP A 365 -2.82 -35.48 24.57
N LEU A 366 -2.47 -34.92 23.40
CA LEU A 366 -1.88 -35.68 22.28
C LEU A 366 -0.34 -35.76 22.35
N ALA A 367 0.29 -35.04 23.28
CA ALA A 367 1.75 -34.90 23.37
C ALA A 367 2.43 -36.10 24.06
N THR A 368 2.57 -37.22 23.35
CA THR A 368 3.12 -38.48 23.91
C THR A 368 4.65 -38.57 23.93
N ASP A 369 5.37 -38.02 22.93
CA ASP A 369 6.84 -38.11 22.86
C ASP A 369 7.52 -36.79 22.43
N ARG A 370 8.61 -36.42 23.11
CA ARG A 370 9.40 -35.22 22.79
C ARG A 370 10.06 -35.32 21.41
N GLN A 371 10.44 -36.52 20.99
CA GLN A 371 11.20 -36.72 19.76
C GLN A 371 10.28 -36.74 18.52
N SER A 372 9.07 -37.29 18.63
CA SER A 372 8.02 -37.15 17.61
C SER A 372 7.63 -35.69 17.39
N VAL A 373 7.39 -34.91 18.46
CA VAL A 373 7.08 -33.47 18.33
C VAL A 373 8.24 -32.70 17.70
N LYS A 374 9.50 -33.04 18.02
CA LYS A 374 10.66 -32.40 17.38
C LYS A 374 10.68 -32.66 15.86
N LYS A 375 10.41 -33.90 15.44
CA LYS A 375 10.30 -34.27 14.02
C LYS A 375 9.14 -33.56 13.34
N PHE A 376 7.98 -33.47 13.99
CA PHE A 376 6.84 -32.71 13.48
C PHE A 376 7.19 -31.24 13.25
N VAL A 377 7.70 -30.55 14.27
CA VAL A 377 8.00 -29.10 14.17
C VAL A 377 9.08 -28.81 13.13
N HIS A 378 10.21 -29.52 13.15
CA HIS A 378 11.35 -29.16 12.29
C HIS A 378 11.29 -29.80 10.91
N LYS A 379 10.73 -31.01 10.78
CA LYS A 379 10.77 -31.79 9.53
C LYS A 379 9.43 -31.79 8.79
N PHE A 380 8.30 -31.67 9.48
CA PHE A 380 6.97 -31.66 8.86
C PHE A 380 6.39 -30.24 8.71
N LEU A 381 6.55 -29.36 9.70
CA LEU A 381 6.05 -27.99 9.64
C LEU A 381 7.09 -26.98 9.11
N GLY A 382 8.36 -27.13 9.52
CA GLY A 382 9.41 -26.18 9.15
C GLY A 382 9.27 -24.82 9.84
N TYR A 383 10.13 -23.85 9.49
CA TYR A 383 10.05 -22.51 10.08
C TYR A 383 8.82 -21.75 9.56
N ASP A 384 8.59 -21.77 8.25
CA ASP A 384 7.48 -21.06 7.62
C ASP A 384 6.12 -21.61 8.04
N GLY A 385 5.95 -22.92 8.22
CA GLY A 385 4.72 -23.49 8.74
C GLY A 385 4.45 -23.12 10.20
N VAL A 386 5.48 -23.10 11.07
CA VAL A 386 5.34 -22.60 12.45
C VAL A 386 4.99 -21.10 12.46
N PHE A 387 5.58 -20.32 11.57
CA PHE A 387 5.27 -18.90 11.41
C PHE A 387 3.81 -18.69 10.99
N CYS A 388 3.32 -19.42 9.97
CA CYS A 388 1.92 -19.37 9.54
C CYS A 388 0.97 -19.74 10.68
N MET A 389 1.28 -20.78 11.45
CA MET A 389 0.47 -21.15 12.63
C MET A 389 0.42 -20.06 13.69
N ARG A 390 1.52 -19.32 13.88
CA ARG A 390 1.56 -18.18 14.81
C ARG A 390 0.69 -17.02 14.31
N MET A 391 0.79 -16.69 13.03
CA MET A 391 -0.07 -15.68 12.40
C MET A 391 -1.55 -16.05 12.57
N ILE A 392 -1.92 -17.29 12.27
CA ILE A 392 -3.30 -17.78 12.46
C ILE A 392 -3.72 -17.68 13.93
N SER A 393 -2.87 -18.07 14.89
CA SER A 393 -3.20 -17.94 16.32
C SER A 393 -3.41 -16.50 16.76
N ALA A 394 -2.62 -15.55 16.25
CA ALA A 394 -2.70 -14.14 16.59
C ALA A 394 -3.97 -13.47 16.03
N HIS A 395 -4.47 -13.91 14.88
CA HIS A 395 -5.60 -13.28 14.19
C HIS A 395 -6.93 -14.02 14.34
N ALA A 396 -6.93 -15.35 14.14
CA ALA A 396 -8.13 -16.17 14.23
C ALA A 396 -8.41 -16.68 15.65
N GLY A 397 -7.38 -16.70 16.51
CA GLY A 397 -7.45 -17.07 17.92
C GLY A 397 -6.93 -18.47 18.23
N ASP A 398 -6.67 -18.71 19.53
CA ASP A 398 -6.01 -19.93 20.02
C ASP A 398 -6.83 -21.21 19.78
N ILE A 399 -8.16 -21.15 19.81
CA ILE A 399 -9.03 -22.34 19.65
C ILE A 399 -8.88 -22.91 18.25
N LEU A 400 -9.00 -22.06 17.23
CA LEU A 400 -8.86 -22.49 15.84
C LEU A 400 -7.43 -22.93 15.53
N ALA A 401 -6.44 -22.24 16.06
CA ALA A 401 -5.05 -22.67 15.94
C ALA A 401 -4.83 -24.06 16.56
N THR A 402 -5.50 -24.37 17.67
CA THR A 402 -5.44 -25.69 18.31
C THR A 402 -6.00 -26.78 17.40
N GLU A 403 -7.21 -26.58 16.86
CA GLU A 403 -7.84 -27.53 15.94
C GLU A 403 -7.00 -27.78 14.68
N LEU A 404 -6.41 -26.72 14.12
CA LEU A 404 -5.55 -26.80 12.95
C LEU A 404 -4.24 -27.54 13.26
N ILE A 405 -3.61 -27.29 14.42
CA ILE A 405 -2.41 -28.03 14.85
C ILE A 405 -2.73 -29.51 15.07
N VAL A 406 -3.90 -29.83 15.63
CA VAL A 406 -4.34 -31.21 15.84
C VAL A 406 -4.58 -31.90 14.50
N ALA A 407 -5.26 -31.26 13.55
CA ALA A 407 -5.47 -31.80 12.21
C ALA A 407 -4.13 -32.09 11.51
N LEU A 408 -3.19 -31.13 11.53
CA LEU A 408 -1.85 -31.31 10.97
C LEU A 408 -1.05 -32.42 11.67
N TRP A 409 -1.22 -32.58 12.98
CA TRP A 409 -0.58 -33.65 13.74
C TRP A 409 -1.12 -35.03 13.35
N HIS A 410 -2.43 -35.16 13.14
CA HIS A 410 -3.04 -36.39 12.64
C HIS A 410 -2.52 -36.73 11.23
N ASN A 411 -2.48 -35.75 10.32
CA ASN A 411 -1.92 -35.94 8.97
C ASN A 411 -0.45 -36.40 9.02
N PHE A 412 0.36 -35.81 9.89
CA PHE A 412 1.74 -36.23 10.11
C PHE A 412 1.83 -37.69 10.57
N ASN A 413 1.04 -38.08 11.58
CA ASN A 413 1.04 -39.45 12.08
C ASN A 413 0.55 -40.45 11.02
N ASP A 414 -0.41 -40.07 10.19
CA ASP A 414 -0.89 -40.89 9.07
C ASP A 414 0.19 -41.10 8.02
N ARG A 415 0.94 -40.05 7.68
CA ARG A 415 2.08 -40.14 6.77
C ARG A 415 3.16 -41.06 7.33
N VAL A 416 3.46 -40.95 8.62
CA VAL A 416 4.42 -41.84 9.31
C VAL A 416 3.91 -43.29 9.31
N ARG A 417 2.63 -43.52 9.62
CA ARG A 417 2.01 -44.86 9.59
C ARG A 417 2.06 -45.48 8.19
N LYS A 418 1.71 -44.73 7.15
CA LYS A 418 1.79 -45.17 5.74
C LYS A 418 3.23 -45.56 5.36
N PHE A 419 4.21 -44.73 5.72
CA PHE A 419 5.62 -45.02 5.47
C PHE A 419 6.09 -46.35 6.08
N TRP A 420 5.73 -46.62 7.35
CA TRP A 420 6.07 -47.89 8.00
C TRP A 420 5.32 -49.09 7.39
N ARG A 421 4.04 -48.94 7.01
CA ARG A 421 3.29 -50.00 6.30
C ARG A 421 3.95 -50.36 4.97
N SER A 422 4.35 -49.37 4.16
CA SER A 422 5.04 -49.61 2.88
C SER A 422 6.40 -50.28 3.07
N ARG A 423 7.15 -49.93 4.13
CA ARG A 423 8.40 -50.62 4.48
C ARG A 423 8.17 -52.08 4.89
N LYS A 424 7.15 -52.34 5.72
CA LYS A 424 6.81 -53.70 6.16
C LYS A 424 6.40 -54.58 4.98
N LEU A 425 5.62 -54.03 4.04
CA LEU A 425 5.26 -54.72 2.79
C LEU A 425 6.50 -55.02 1.91
N LYS A 426 7.44 -54.07 1.79
CA LYS A 426 8.71 -54.30 1.07
C LYS A 426 9.63 -55.32 1.76
N GLN A 427 9.56 -55.45 3.08
CA GLN A 427 10.35 -56.42 3.83
C GLN A 427 9.74 -57.82 3.72
N ASN A 428 8.41 -57.95 3.84
CA ASN A 428 7.72 -59.21 3.59
C ASN A 428 7.86 -59.67 2.14
N SER A 429 7.89 -58.77 1.14
CA SER A 429 8.14 -59.15 -0.25
C SER A 429 9.59 -59.56 -0.53
N LYS A 430 10.56 -59.09 0.27
CA LYS A 430 11.94 -59.58 0.22
C LYS A 430 12.10 -60.92 0.93
N LEU A 431 11.39 -61.14 2.04
CA LEU A 431 11.39 -62.41 2.76
C LEU A 431 10.74 -63.52 1.90
N ASN A 432 9.57 -63.23 1.30
CA ASN A 432 8.91 -64.14 0.34
C ASN A 432 9.71 -64.35 -0.96
N ARG A 433 10.73 -63.52 -1.25
CA ARG A 433 11.66 -63.73 -2.39
C ARG A 433 12.86 -64.61 -2.02
N LEU A 434 13.20 -64.68 -0.72
CA LEU A 434 14.25 -65.56 -0.20
C LEU A 434 13.77 -67.00 0.00
N ASP A 435 12.45 -67.22 0.14
CA ASP A 435 11.85 -68.55 0.28
C ASP A 435 11.74 -69.36 -1.03
N TRP A 436 12.15 -68.80 -2.18
CA TRP A 436 12.16 -69.49 -3.49
C TRP A 436 13.55 -69.99 -3.93
N VAL A 437 14.55 -70.03 -3.05
CA VAL A 437 15.88 -70.55 -3.39
C VAL A 437 16.24 -71.71 -2.47
N TRP A 438 15.90 -72.93 -2.90
CA TRP A 438 16.49 -74.16 -2.34
C TRP A 438 17.94 -74.34 -2.84
N PRO A 439 18.83 -74.95 -2.05
CA PRO A 439 20.24 -75.12 -2.40
C PRO A 439 20.50 -76.47 -3.09
N THR A 440 21.22 -76.45 -4.23
CA THR A 440 21.87 -77.65 -4.78
C THR A 440 23.33 -77.34 -5.17
N TYR A 441 24.23 -77.79 -4.29
CA TYR A 441 25.49 -78.50 -4.52
C TYR A 441 26.46 -78.11 -5.67
N ASN A 442 27.63 -77.63 -5.25
CA ASN A 442 29.02 -77.80 -5.75
C ASN A 442 29.30 -78.29 -7.19
N SER A 443 30.18 -77.58 -7.92
CA SER A 443 31.60 -77.98 -8.06
C SER A 443 32.46 -76.99 -8.89
N THR A 444 33.72 -76.85 -8.44
CA THR A 444 34.98 -76.57 -9.18
C THR A 444 35.36 -75.18 -9.76
N GLN A 445 36.36 -74.59 -9.08
CA GLN A 445 37.64 -74.02 -9.57
C GLN A 445 37.71 -73.08 -10.80
N ARG A 446 38.10 -71.81 -10.58
CA ARG A 446 39.44 -71.22 -10.89
C ARG A 446 39.39 -69.68 -10.80
N ASN A 447 40.38 -69.12 -10.12
CA ASN A 447 40.85 -67.71 -10.23
C ASN A 447 42.11 -67.69 -11.14
N PRO A 448 42.71 -66.54 -11.52
CA PRO A 448 42.30 -65.13 -11.42
C PRO A 448 42.57 -64.32 -12.73
N SER A 449 42.12 -63.05 -12.82
CA SER A 449 42.97 -61.86 -13.12
C SER A 449 42.17 -60.62 -13.55
N THR A 450 42.32 -59.57 -12.73
CA THR A 450 42.34 -58.12 -12.99
C THR A 450 42.19 -57.60 -14.43
N THR A 451 41.35 -56.57 -14.62
CA THR A 451 41.73 -55.27 -15.22
C THR A 451 40.71 -54.16 -14.92
N ASN A 452 41.21 -53.02 -14.48
CA ASN A 452 40.51 -51.73 -14.38
C ASN A 452 40.33 -51.12 -15.78
N HIS A 453 39.17 -50.55 -16.07
CA HIS A 453 39.08 -49.44 -17.03
C HIS A 453 38.13 -48.35 -16.53
N HIS A 454 38.73 -47.17 -16.32
CA HIS A 454 38.09 -45.87 -16.22
C HIS A 454 37.32 -45.54 -17.51
N TYR A 455 36.10 -45.02 -17.38
CA TYR A 455 35.47 -44.19 -18.42
C TYR A 455 35.04 -42.84 -17.84
N SER A 456 35.27 -41.82 -18.66
CA SER A 456 35.31 -40.37 -18.39
C SER A 456 33.92 -39.72 -18.23
N PRO A 457 33.78 -38.58 -17.50
CA PRO A 457 32.50 -37.93 -17.17
C PRO A 457 31.75 -37.30 -18.37
N LEU A 458 32.35 -37.28 -19.56
CA LEU A 458 31.75 -36.62 -20.73
C LEU A 458 30.63 -37.43 -21.42
N ILE A 459 30.53 -38.74 -21.19
CA ILE A 459 29.51 -39.60 -21.81
C ILE A 459 28.17 -39.53 -21.06
N LEU A 460 28.18 -39.17 -19.77
CA LEU A 460 26.95 -38.98 -18.99
C LEU A 460 26.25 -37.65 -19.30
N LEU A 461 27.00 -36.64 -19.75
CA LEU A 461 26.48 -35.31 -20.10
C LEU A 461 25.76 -35.30 -21.47
N LEU A 462 26.21 -36.12 -22.42
CA LEU A 462 25.59 -36.26 -23.75
C LEU A 462 24.30 -37.11 -23.71
N LEU A 463 24.17 -38.04 -22.76
CA LEU A 463 22.94 -38.81 -22.57
C LEU A 463 21.83 -38.03 -21.83
N LEU A 464 22.17 -36.97 -21.09
CA LEU A 464 21.20 -36.09 -20.42
C LEU A 464 20.64 -35.01 -21.36
N LEU A 465 21.39 -34.59 -22.37
CA LEU A 465 20.93 -33.59 -23.35
C LEU A 465 20.03 -34.16 -24.47
N HIS A 466 20.07 -35.48 -24.72
CA HIS A 466 19.22 -36.12 -25.73
C HIS A 466 17.78 -36.43 -25.24
N ARG A 467 17.46 -36.25 -23.95
CA ARG A 467 16.10 -36.48 -23.40
C ARG A 467 15.28 -35.19 -23.21
N TYR A 468 15.76 -34.05 -23.70
CA TYR A 468 15.08 -32.75 -23.53
C TYR A 468 14.44 -32.18 -24.80
N ASN A 469 14.34 -32.97 -25.88
CA ASN A 469 13.71 -32.53 -27.12
C ASN A 469 12.71 -33.60 -27.59
N HIS A 470 11.43 -33.37 -27.28
CA HIS A 470 10.20 -33.88 -27.88
C HIS A 470 9.15 -34.12 -26.78
N HIS A 471 8.29 -33.13 -26.54
CA HIS A 471 6.82 -33.27 -26.58
C HIS A 471 6.13 -32.05 -25.98
N SER A 472 5.60 -31.22 -26.87
CA SER A 472 4.28 -30.59 -26.77
C SER A 472 3.71 -30.66 -28.20
N PRO A 473 2.38 -30.69 -28.47
CA PRO A 473 1.29 -30.15 -27.63
C PRO A 473 -0.09 -30.88 -27.74
N ILE A 474 -1.08 -30.40 -26.97
CA ILE A 474 -2.54 -30.31 -27.31
C ILE A 474 -3.39 -31.62 -27.37
N GLU A 475 -4.63 -31.48 -26.86
CA GLU A 475 -5.82 -32.36 -26.93
C GLU A 475 -5.97 -33.56 -25.97
N MET A 476 -6.58 -33.31 -24.81
CA MET A 476 -7.69 -34.14 -24.26
C MET A 476 -8.27 -33.46 -23.01
N PHE A 477 -9.47 -32.90 -23.11
CA PHE A 477 -10.57 -32.95 -22.11
C PHE A 477 -11.68 -31.98 -22.57
N GLU A 478 -12.56 -32.48 -23.45
CA GLU A 478 -13.97 -32.08 -23.47
C GLU A 478 -14.69 -32.91 -22.40
N GLY A 479 -15.51 -32.28 -21.55
CA GLY A 479 -16.49 -32.98 -20.71
C GLY A 479 -16.81 -32.36 -19.34
N GLY A 480 -17.50 -31.20 -19.32
CA GLY A 480 -18.49 -30.67 -18.34
C GLY A 480 -18.11 -30.59 -16.84
N VAL A 481 -18.39 -29.52 -16.06
CA VAL A 481 -19.50 -28.54 -16.01
C VAL A 481 -18.99 -27.29 -15.26
N THR A 482 -18.63 -26.20 -15.95
CA THR A 482 -19.34 -24.91 -16.13
C THR A 482 -19.82 -24.13 -14.88
N GLN A 483 -19.09 -23.06 -14.54
CA GLN A 483 -19.64 -21.72 -14.28
C GLN A 483 -18.69 -20.66 -14.86
N SER A 484 -19.20 -19.82 -15.76
CA SER A 484 -18.44 -18.83 -16.54
C SER A 484 -18.43 -17.44 -15.87
N PRO A 485 -17.41 -16.61 -16.13
CA PRO A 485 -17.52 -15.16 -16.07
C PRO A 485 -17.33 -14.54 -17.47
N SER A 486 -18.34 -14.65 -18.35
CA SER A 486 -18.37 -13.98 -19.66
C SER A 486 -19.21 -12.70 -19.61
N LYS A 487 -18.73 -11.66 -18.92
CA LYS A 487 -19.29 -10.28 -19.03
C LYS A 487 -18.25 -9.15 -19.08
N LEU A 488 -16.96 -9.42 -18.86
CA LEU A 488 -15.91 -8.39 -18.91
C LEU A 488 -15.28 -8.24 -20.30
N ASP A 489 -15.17 -9.32 -21.06
CA ASP A 489 -14.40 -9.31 -22.31
C ASP A 489 -15.17 -8.67 -23.49
N ALA A 490 -16.50 -8.67 -23.44
CA ALA A 490 -17.34 -8.00 -24.43
C ALA A 490 -17.29 -6.46 -24.32
N ASN A 491 -17.08 -5.91 -23.11
CA ASN A 491 -17.07 -4.46 -22.90
C ASN A 491 -15.74 -3.81 -23.34
N PHE A 492 -14.62 -4.53 -23.23
CA PHE A 492 -13.32 -4.03 -23.66
C PHE A 492 -13.20 -3.94 -25.18
N LYS A 493 -13.71 -4.96 -25.90
CA LYS A 493 -13.74 -4.97 -27.36
C LYS A 493 -14.70 -3.94 -27.96
N THR A 494 -15.79 -3.62 -27.26
CA THR A 494 -16.78 -2.61 -27.70
C THR A 494 -16.31 -1.17 -27.45
N TRP A 495 -15.45 -0.95 -26.45
CA TRP A 495 -14.83 0.36 -26.18
C TRP A 495 -13.73 0.71 -27.20
N LEU A 496 -12.94 -0.27 -27.66
CA LEU A 496 -11.83 -0.08 -28.61
C LEU A 496 -12.28 0.28 -30.04
N LEU A 497 -13.52 -0.04 -30.42
CA LEU A 497 -14.02 0.09 -31.79
C LEU A 497 -15.00 1.26 -32.01
N GLY A 498 -15.26 2.10 -30.99
CA GLY A 498 -15.94 3.39 -31.18
C GLY A 498 -17.28 3.35 -31.93
N GLN A 499 -18.04 2.24 -31.87
CA GLN A 499 -19.34 2.14 -32.54
C GLN A 499 -20.47 2.49 -31.57
N THR A 500 -20.99 3.70 -31.68
CA THR A 500 -22.24 4.12 -31.03
C THR A 500 -23.43 3.43 -31.68
N ARG A 501 -24.01 2.42 -31.01
CA ARG A 501 -25.29 1.85 -31.42
C ARG A 501 -26.43 2.74 -30.88
N ALA A 502 -27.13 3.41 -31.80
CA ALA A 502 -28.40 4.07 -31.53
C ALA A 502 -29.44 3.04 -31.04
N LYS A 503 -30.20 3.39 -29.98
CA LYS A 503 -31.37 2.62 -29.54
C LYS A 503 -32.51 2.79 -30.56
N PRO A 504 -33.26 1.74 -30.92
CA PRO A 504 -34.44 1.86 -31.75
C PRO A 504 -35.60 2.53 -30.97
N PRO A 505 -36.57 3.14 -31.68
CA PRO A 505 -37.67 3.85 -31.04
C PRO A 505 -38.66 2.87 -30.40
N PHE A 506 -39.21 3.30 -29.26
CA PHE A 506 -40.22 2.60 -28.49
C PHE A 506 -41.56 2.70 -29.23
N ASP A 507 -42.12 1.56 -29.64
CA ASP A 507 -43.41 1.53 -30.32
C ASP A 507 -44.54 1.53 -29.29
N GLY A 508 -45.47 2.47 -29.46
CA GLY A 508 -46.60 2.68 -28.57
C GLY A 508 -47.77 1.77 -28.91
N SER A 509 -48.20 0.95 -27.95
CA SER A 509 -49.58 0.47 -27.91
C SER A 509 -50.10 0.42 -26.48
N ASN A 510 -51.34 0.85 -26.35
CA ASN A 510 -52.00 1.39 -25.15
C ASN A 510 -52.97 0.33 -24.55
N PRO A 511 -53.87 0.65 -23.61
CA PRO A 511 -53.73 0.54 -22.16
C PRO A 511 -54.67 -0.50 -21.52
N THR A 512 -54.42 -0.91 -20.26
CA THR A 512 -55.51 -1.26 -19.30
C THR A 512 -55.07 -1.19 -17.83
N ARG A 513 -55.54 -0.13 -17.18
CA ARG A 513 -56.17 -0.08 -15.84
C ARG A 513 -55.72 -1.10 -14.77
N GLY A 514 -55.00 -0.59 -13.76
CA GLY A 514 -54.81 -1.28 -12.48
C GLY A 514 -54.35 -0.33 -11.37
N LYS A 515 -55.29 0.36 -10.71
CA LYS A 515 -55.07 1.19 -9.51
C LYS A 515 -54.46 0.36 -8.37
N LYS A 516 -53.40 0.85 -7.70
CA LYS A 516 -53.28 0.83 -6.21
C LYS A 516 -52.11 1.67 -5.66
N ARG A 517 -52.51 2.78 -5.01
CA ARG A 517 -52.01 3.39 -3.75
C ARG A 517 -50.52 3.71 -3.54
N ARG A 518 -50.24 5.02 -3.51
CA ARG A 518 -49.15 5.72 -2.81
C ARG A 518 -49.23 5.53 -1.27
N LYS A 519 -48.06 5.40 -0.62
CA LYS A 519 -47.75 5.75 0.78
C LYS A 519 -46.36 6.42 0.71
N SER A 520 -46.27 7.74 0.72
CA SER A 520 -46.20 8.67 1.88
C SER A 520 -44.87 8.56 2.64
N ASP A 521 -44.07 9.60 2.48
CA ASP A 521 -42.79 9.89 3.11
C ASP A 521 -42.91 9.96 4.64
N GLY A 522 -41.84 9.54 5.33
CA GLY A 522 -41.67 9.67 6.78
C GLY A 522 -40.22 9.99 7.09
N TYR A 523 -39.93 11.28 7.30
CA TYR A 523 -38.69 11.80 7.84
C TYR A 523 -38.56 11.42 9.32
N PHE A 524 -37.36 10.99 9.75
CA PHE A 524 -36.96 10.91 11.16
C PHE A 524 -35.80 11.88 11.39
N THR A 525 -36.08 12.96 12.10
CA THR A 525 -35.12 13.85 12.74
C THR A 525 -34.82 13.32 14.15
N PHE A 526 -33.55 13.16 14.48
CA PHE A 526 -33.10 12.94 15.86
C PHE A 526 -32.79 14.30 16.51
N VAL A 527 -33.33 14.47 17.71
CA VAL A 527 -33.12 15.57 18.67
C VAL A 527 -31.73 15.46 19.30
#